data_AF-A0A3D2F542-F1
#
_entry.id   AF-A0A3D2F542-F1
#
_cell.length_a   1.000
_cell.length_b   1.000
_cell.length_c   1.000
_cell.angle_alpha   90.00
_cell.angle_beta   90.00
_cell.angle_gamma   90.00
#
_symmetry.space_group_name_H-M   'P 1'
#
loop_
_entity.id
_entity.type
_entity.pdbx_description
1 polymer ?
#
loop_
_entity_poly.entity_id
_entity_poly.type
_entity_poly.pdbx_seq_one_letter_code
_entity_poly.pdbx_strand_id
1 'polypeptide(L)'
;TIRNIVLPSAMPGIISACVLGFAKAIGEFGATITFVANIPGQTQTLPSAIYSFLQVPGGEGRAIALVLWACVIAITAVALSEWLAQRVAKRIRGIEGDT
;
A
#
# COMPACT_ATOMS: atom_id res chain seq x y z
N THR A 1 -28.09 16.16 -5.70
CA THR A 1 -27.90 15.92 -4.25
C THR A 1 -26.65 15.12 -3.95
N ILE A 2 -26.53 13.85 -4.37
CA ILE A 2 -25.35 13.02 -4.02
C ILE A 2 -24.04 13.57 -4.60
N ARG A 3 -23.98 13.84 -5.90
CA ARG A 3 -22.74 14.28 -6.59
C ARG A 3 -22.19 15.62 -6.12
N ASN A 4 -23.05 16.57 -5.77
CA ASN A 4 -22.65 17.96 -5.53
C ASN A 4 -22.62 18.36 -4.04
N ILE A 5 -23.20 17.56 -3.13
CA ILE A 5 -23.29 17.91 -1.70
C ILE A 5 -22.66 16.80 -0.87
N VAL A 6 -23.10 15.55 -1.08
CA VAL A 6 -22.64 14.40 -0.28
C VAL A 6 -21.22 14.00 -0.67
N LEU A 7 -20.91 13.88 -1.96
CA LEU A 7 -19.58 13.49 -2.44
C LEU A 7 -18.47 14.42 -1.95
N PRO A 8 -18.56 15.76 -2.14
CA PRO A 8 -17.50 16.69 -1.73
C PRO A 8 -17.27 16.67 -0.21
N SER A 9 -18.35 16.63 0.58
CA SER A 9 -18.26 16.58 2.04
C SER A 9 -17.68 15.26 2.56
N ALA A 10 -17.93 14.15 1.87
CA ALA A 10 -17.39 12.83 2.22
C ALA A 10 -15.96 12.56 1.69
N MET A 11 -15.41 13.41 0.81
CA MET A 11 -14.08 13.21 0.20
C MET A 11 -12.94 12.99 1.19
N PRO A 12 -12.80 13.75 2.28
CA PRO A 12 -11.74 13.52 3.24
C PRO A 12 -11.79 12.11 3.86
N GLY A 13 -13.00 11.60 4.12
CA GLY A 13 -13.23 10.26 4.67
C GLY A 13 -12.91 9.15 3.66
N ILE A 14 -13.32 9.33 2.40
CA ILE A 14 -13.06 8.36 1.33
C ILE A 14 -11.56 8.25 1.04
N ILE A 15 -10.84 9.38 0.99
CA ILE A 15 -9.39 9.37 0.79
C ILE A 15 -8.71 8.61 1.94
N SER A 16 -9.08 8.91 3.19
CA SER A 16 -8.54 8.21 4.37
C SER A 16 -8.81 6.70 4.33
N ALA A 17 -10.03 6.29 3.94
CA ALA A 17 -10.39 4.89 3.79
C ALA A 17 -9.61 4.19 2.67
N CYS A 18 -9.36 4.87 1.55
CA CYS A 18 -8.53 4.33 0.47
C CYS A 18 -7.08 4.11 0.92
N VAL A 19 -6.48 5.07 1.62
CA VAL A 19 -5.10 4.94 2.13
C VAL A 19 -5.00 3.78 3.12
N LEU A 20 -5.94 3.68 4.06
CA LEU A 20 -5.97 2.61 5.06
C LEU A 20 -6.21 1.23 4.41
N GLY A 21 -7.13 1.14 3.45
CA GLY A 21 -7.39 -0.09 2.70
C GLY A 21 -6.18 -0.54 1.88
N PHE A 22 -5.47 0.39 1.25
CA PHE A 22 -4.22 0.11 0.54
C PHE A 22 -3.13 -0.41 1.47
N ALA A 23 -2.93 0.26 2.62
CA ALA A 23 -1.97 -0.17 3.63
C ALA A 23 -2.27 -1.58 4.14
N LYS A 24 -3.57 -1.90 4.37
CA LYS A 24 -4.01 -3.25 4.73
C LYS A 24 -3.69 -4.26 3.62
N ALA A 25 -4.06 -3.96 2.38
CA ALA A 25 -3.85 -4.87 1.25
C ALA A 25 -2.37 -5.23 1.02
N ILE A 26 -1.45 -4.27 1.20
CA ILE A 26 0.00 -4.55 1.16
C ILE A 26 0.41 -5.56 2.23
N GLY A 27 -0.24 -5.53 3.40
CA GLY A 27 0.04 -6.41 4.53
C GLY A 27 -0.56 -7.81 4.43
N GLU A 28 -1.42 -8.10 3.45
CA GLU A 28 -2.14 -9.39 3.31
C GLU A 28 -1.26 -10.52 2.74
N PHE A 29 -0.07 -10.72 3.32
CA PHE A 29 0.83 -11.83 2.99
C PHE A 29 0.20 -13.20 3.30
N GLY A 30 -0.45 -13.33 4.46
CA GLY A 30 -0.99 -14.61 4.94
C GLY A 30 -2.08 -15.20 4.05
N ALA A 31 -2.99 -14.35 3.55
CA ALA A 31 -3.99 -14.77 2.57
C ALA A 31 -3.33 -15.22 1.26
N THR A 32 -2.33 -14.46 0.81
CA THR A 32 -1.64 -14.73 -0.46
C THR A 32 -0.88 -16.07 -0.43
N ILE A 33 -0.09 -16.36 0.61
CA ILE A 33 0.68 -17.62 0.68
C ILE A 33 -0.21 -18.86 0.84
N THR A 34 -1.41 -18.70 1.40
CA THR A 34 -2.35 -19.81 1.62
C THR A 34 -3.11 -20.19 0.35
N PHE A 35 -3.47 -19.22 -0.49
CA PHE A 35 -4.34 -19.44 -1.64
C PHE A 35 -3.65 -19.36 -3.00
N VAL A 36 -2.46 -18.76 -3.09
CA VAL A 36 -1.73 -18.56 -4.35
C VAL A 36 -0.54 -19.52 -4.44
N ALA A 37 -0.38 -20.17 -5.59
CA ALA A 37 0.80 -20.97 -5.87
C ALA A 37 2.06 -20.08 -5.95
N ASN A 38 3.14 -20.47 -5.27
CA ASN A 38 4.41 -19.77 -5.29
C ASN A 38 5.34 -20.33 -6.39
N ILE A 39 5.15 -19.89 -7.64
CA ILE A 39 5.97 -20.30 -8.78
C ILE A 39 7.03 -19.21 -9.04
N PRO A 40 8.34 -19.51 -8.85
CA PRO A 40 9.42 -18.54 -9.08
C PRO A 40 9.34 -17.92 -10.48
N GLY A 41 9.40 -16.59 -10.56
CA GLY A 41 9.39 -15.85 -11.82
C GLY A 41 8.05 -15.72 -12.55
N GLN A 42 6.95 -16.26 -12.00
CA GLN A 42 5.60 -16.14 -12.58
C GLN A 42 4.61 -15.49 -11.61
N THR A 43 4.41 -16.13 -10.45
CA THR A 43 3.42 -15.73 -9.43
C THR A 43 4.07 -15.40 -8.09
N GLN A 44 5.40 -15.40 -8.04
CA GLN A 44 6.16 -15.12 -6.84
C GLN A 44 6.10 -13.63 -6.51
N THR A 45 5.64 -13.32 -5.30
CA THR A 45 5.61 -11.98 -4.75
C THR A 45 6.86 -11.75 -3.88
N LEU A 46 7.21 -10.48 -3.62
CA LEU A 46 8.32 -10.13 -2.72
C LEU A 46 8.24 -10.85 -1.35
N PRO A 47 7.08 -10.87 -0.66
CA PRO A 47 6.94 -11.61 0.59
C PRO A 47 7.14 -13.12 0.44
N SER A 48 6.60 -13.75 -0.61
CA SER A 48 6.75 -15.19 -0.81
C SER A 48 8.20 -15.57 -1.17
N ALA A 49 8.92 -14.70 -1.88
CA ALA A 49 10.36 -14.86 -2.14
C ALA A 49 11.19 -14.81 -0.85
N ILE A 50 10.95 -13.81 0.02
CA ILE A 50 11.62 -13.70 1.33
C ILE A 50 11.39 -14.97 2.16
N TYR A 51 10.13 -15.42 2.23
CA TYR A 51 9.77 -16.64 2.95
C TYR A 51 10.48 -17.88 2.40
N SER A 52 10.55 -18.03 1.07
CA SER A 52 11.28 -19.14 0.45
C SER A 52 12.78 -19.10 0.73
N PHE A 53 13.42 -17.93 0.68
CA PHE A 53 14.86 -17.83 0.94
C PHE A 53 15.23 -18.10 2.41
N LEU A 54 14.36 -17.78 3.36
CA LEU A 54 14.56 -18.11 4.78
C LEU A 54 14.52 -19.61 5.07
N GLN A 55 13.87 -20.42 4.21
CA GLN A 55 13.83 -21.87 4.38
C GLN A 55 15.07 -22.59 3.81
N VAL A 56 15.89 -21.89 3.03
CA VAL A 56 17.11 -22.46 2.43
C VAL A 56 18.30 -22.16 3.36
N PRO A 57 19.07 -23.18 3.78
CA PRO A 57 20.29 -22.95 4.56
C PRO A 57 21.26 -22.00 3.83
N GLY A 58 21.67 -20.92 4.49
CA GLY A 58 22.54 -19.88 3.92
C GLY A 58 21.81 -18.84 3.03
N GLY A 59 20.47 -18.84 3.02
CA GLY A 59 19.66 -17.88 2.29
C GLY A 59 19.46 -16.52 2.99
N GLU A 60 19.95 -16.35 4.23
CA GLU A 60 19.64 -15.17 5.04
C GLU A 60 20.13 -13.87 4.40
N GLY A 61 21.29 -13.88 3.75
CA GLY A 61 21.84 -12.68 3.11
C GLY A 61 20.93 -12.13 2.00
N ARG A 62 20.35 -13.02 1.17
CA ARG A 62 19.40 -12.64 0.13
C ARG A 62 18.05 -12.23 0.71
N ALA A 63 17.59 -12.93 1.75
CA ALA A 63 16.36 -12.59 2.46
C ALA A 63 16.42 -11.17 3.06
N ILE A 64 17.53 -10.83 3.74
CA ILE A 64 17.74 -9.49 4.33
C ILE A 64 17.73 -8.40 3.25
N ALA A 65 18.43 -8.62 2.13
CA ALA A 65 18.44 -7.64 1.03
C ALA A 65 17.03 -7.38 0.49
N LEU A 66 16.22 -8.43 0.29
CA LEU A 66 14.84 -8.31 -0.16
C LEU A 66 13.93 -7.63 0.89
N VAL A 67 14.14 -7.91 2.18
CA VAL A 67 13.44 -7.23 3.28
C VAL A 67 13.72 -5.74 3.28
N LEU A 68 14.98 -5.33 3.13
CA LEU A 68 15.35 -3.91 3.06
C LEU A 68 14.67 -3.21 1.87
N TRP A 69 14.67 -3.84 0.69
CA TRP A 69 13.94 -3.32 -0.48
C TRP A 69 12.44 -3.22 -0.23
N ALA A 70 11.83 -4.24 0.38
CA ALA A 70 10.41 -4.23 0.71
C ALA A 70 10.07 -3.09 1.70
N CYS A 71 10.90 -2.85 2.72
CA CYS A 71 10.74 -1.74 3.65
C CYS A 71 10.82 -0.39 2.95
N VAL A 72 11.81 -0.18 2.07
CA VAL A 72 11.95 1.06 1.31
C VAL A 72 10.73 1.31 0.44
N ILE A 73 10.26 0.29 -0.29
CA ILE A 73 9.08 0.39 -1.15
C ILE A 73 7.82 0.70 -0.32
N ALA A 74 7.61 0.01 0.80
CA ALA A 74 6.45 0.20 1.66
C ALA A 74 6.41 1.62 2.25
N ILE A 75 7.53 2.09 2.82
CA ILE A 75 7.64 3.43 3.39
C ILE A 75 7.41 4.49 2.29
N THR A 76 8.01 4.31 1.12
CA THR A 76 7.85 5.23 -0.01
C THR A 76 6.41 5.28 -0.50
N ALA A 77 5.75 4.12 -0.61
CA ALA A 77 4.36 4.03 -1.05
C ALA A 77 3.41 4.72 -0.07
N VAL A 78 3.57 4.50 1.24
CA VAL A 78 2.77 5.15 2.27
C VAL A 78 3.03 6.66 2.30
N ALA A 79 4.29 7.09 2.30
CA ALA A 79 4.65 8.51 2.29
C ALA A 79 4.09 9.23 1.05
N LEU A 80 4.16 8.60 -0.12
CA LEU A 80 3.57 9.15 -1.35
C LEU A 80 2.04 9.22 -1.26
N SER A 81 1.41 8.20 -0.69
CA SER A 81 -0.03 8.13 -0.49
C SER A 81 -0.53 9.26 0.43
N GLU A 82 0.15 9.49 1.55
CA GLU A 82 -0.15 10.60 2.45
C GLU A 82 0.10 11.96 1.80
N TRP A 83 1.21 12.11 1.06
CA TRP A 83 1.52 13.35 0.37
C TRP A 83 0.47 13.70 -0.70
N LEU A 84 0.02 12.72 -1.47
CA LEU A 84 -1.06 12.88 -2.44
C LEU A 84 -2.39 13.21 -1.75
N ALA A 85 -2.72 12.49 -0.67
CA ALA A 85 -3.93 12.73 0.11
C ALA A 85 -3.97 14.16 0.67
N GLN A 86 -2.86 14.65 1.23
CA GLN A 86 -2.74 16.01 1.75
C GLN A 86 -2.83 17.07 0.65
N ARG A 87 -2.23 16.82 -0.53
CA ARG A 87 -2.31 17.72 -1.70
C ARG A 87 -3.76 17.87 -2.19
N VAL A 88 -4.49 16.77 -2.29
CA VAL A 88 -5.90 16.78 -2.71
C VAL A 88 -6.77 17.47 -1.66
N ALA A 89 -6.56 17.17 -0.37
CA ALA A 89 -7.29 17.80 0.72
C ALA A 89 -7.08 19.33 0.79
N LYS A 90 -5.84 19.82 0.56
CA LYS A 90 -5.56 21.26 0.47
C LYS A 90 -6.27 21.92 -0.71
N ARG A 91 -6.34 21.26 -1.87
CA ARG A 91 -7.00 21.79 -3.07
C ARG A 91 -8.51 21.93 -2.87
N ILE A 92 -9.13 20.99 -2.15
CA ILE A 92 -10.56 21.04 -1.82
C ILE A 92 -10.86 22.19 -0.84
N ARG A 93 -10.03 22.39 0.20
CA ARG A 93 -10.19 23.53 1.13
C ARG A 93 -9.98 24.89 0.46
N GLY A 94 -9.16 24.97 -0.58
CA GLY A 94 -8.97 26.20 -1.35
C GLY A 94 -10.17 26.60 -2.21
N ILE A 95 -11.08 25.68 -2.52
CA ILE A 95 -12.31 25.96 -3.28
C ILE A 95 -13.41 26.51 -2.36
N GLU A 96 -13.41 26.13 -1.08
CA GLU A 96 -14.37 26.61 -0.07
C GLU A 96 -14.08 28.06 0.40
N GLY A 97 -12.89 28.59 0.10
CA GLY A 97 -12.48 29.95 0.50
C GLY A 97 -12.85 31.06 -0.49
N ASP A 98 -13.46 30.73 -1.63
CA ASP A 98 -13.80 31.66 -2.73
C ASP A 98 -15.33 31.84 -2.89
N THR A 99 -16.13 31.39 -1.92
CA THR A 99 -17.58 31.65 -1.81
C THR A 99 -17.92 32.20 -0.44
#